data_AF-A0A450VMN8-F1
#
_entry.id   AF-A0A450VMN8-F1
#
_cell.length_a   1.000
_cell.length_b   1.000
_cell.length_c   1.000
_cell.angle_alpha   90.00
_cell.angle_beta   90.00
_cell.angle_gamma   90.00
#
_symmetry.space_group_name_H-M   'P 1'
#
loop_
_entity.id
_entity.type
_entity.pdbx_description
1 polymer ?
#
loop_
_entity_poly.entity_id
_entity_poly.type
_entity_poly.pdbx_seq_one_letter_code
_entity_poly.pdbx_strand_id
1 'polypeptide(L)'
;MDAAFVCRMEAVLEVYRRVPEPSHPVVCVDEASVQRVKEVRAPIPAQPGHSERYDVEYERNGVAHLLAFHAPFENWRRVDVADNYVAKQWAEGIRRLIQDDYPQAQRITLV
;
A
#
# COMPACT_ATOMS: atom_id res chain seq x y z
N MET A 1 4.71 -26.28 14.59
CA MET A 1 4.37 -25.88 13.21
C MET A 1 4.05 -27.16 12.45
N ASP A 2 2.89 -27.26 11.81
CA ASP A 2 2.49 -28.48 11.09
C ASP A 2 2.98 -28.48 9.64
N ALA A 3 2.97 -29.67 9.00
CA ALA A 3 3.44 -29.84 7.63
C ALA A 3 2.59 -29.07 6.59
N ALA A 4 1.30 -28.87 6.86
CA ALA A 4 0.39 -28.16 5.96
C ALA A 4 0.71 -26.66 5.91
N PHE A 5 1.05 -26.06 7.05
CA PHE A 5 1.52 -24.68 7.13
C PHE A 5 2.82 -24.49 6.35
N VAL A 6 3.82 -25.37 6.54
CA VAL A 6 5.09 -25.31 5.80
C VAL A 6 4.84 -25.41 4.30
N CYS A 7 4.01 -26.35 3.86
CA CYS A 7 3.67 -26.53 2.44
C CYS A 7 3.05 -25.27 1.83
N ARG A 8 2.17 -24.57 2.54
CA ARG A 8 1.58 -23.30 2.07
C ARG A 8 2.62 -22.18 1.96
N MET A 9 3.54 -22.08 2.92
CA MET A 9 4.61 -21.08 2.86
C MET A 9 5.58 -21.34 1.70
N GLU A 10 5.94 -22.60 1.45
CA GLU A 10 6.75 -22.98 0.28
C GLU A 10 6.05 -22.62 -1.03
N ALA A 11 4.72 -22.80 -1.12
CA ALA A 11 3.96 -22.40 -2.30
C ALA A 11 4.04 -20.89 -2.59
N VAL A 12 4.07 -20.05 -1.54
CA VAL A 12 4.29 -18.60 -1.69
C VAL A 12 5.69 -18.31 -2.20
N LEU A 13 6.72 -18.95 -1.61
CA LEU A 13 8.11 -18.78 -2.07
C LEU A 13 8.30 -19.21 -3.53
N GLU A 14 7.59 -20.26 -3.96
CA GLU A 14 7.63 -20.73 -5.35
C GLU A 14 7.07 -19.69 -6.34
N VAL A 15 6.12 -18.84 -5.94
CA VAL A 15 5.65 -17.72 -6.76
C VAL A 15 6.80 -16.75 -7.05
N TYR A 16 7.62 -16.44 -6.04
CA TYR A 16 8.75 -15.52 -6.18
C TYR A 16 9.94 -16.10 -6.94
N ARG A 17 9.96 -17.41 -7.20
CA ARG A 17 11.00 -18.08 -8.01
C ARG A 17 10.66 -18.15 -9.50
N ARG A 18 9.44 -17.79 -9.90
CA ARG A 18 9.01 -17.85 -11.30
C ARG A 18 9.84 -16.91 -12.17
N VAL A 19 10.05 -17.31 -13.41
CA VAL A 19 10.56 -16.40 -14.44
C VAL A 19 9.50 -15.32 -14.68
N PRO A 20 9.83 -14.03 -14.60
CA PRO A 20 8.87 -12.96 -14.85
C PRO A 20 8.22 -13.09 -16.23
N GLU A 21 6.89 -13.02 -16.27
CA GLU A 21 6.11 -13.09 -17.50
C GLU A 21 5.05 -11.97 -17.51
N PRO A 22 5.04 -11.07 -18.51
CA PRO A 22 4.14 -9.90 -18.52
C PRO A 22 2.63 -10.23 -18.52
N SER A 23 2.23 -11.38 -19.04
CA SER A 23 0.82 -11.84 -19.06
C SER A 23 0.38 -12.46 -17.72
N HIS A 24 1.33 -12.75 -16.83
CA HIS A 24 1.14 -13.38 -15.53
C HIS A 24 1.81 -12.59 -14.40
N PRO A 25 1.44 -11.31 -14.19
CA PRO A 25 2.05 -10.48 -13.18
C PRO A 25 1.82 -11.05 -11.77
N VAL A 26 2.82 -10.88 -10.91
CA VAL A 26 2.73 -11.14 -9.47
C VAL A 26 2.65 -9.79 -8.77
N VAL A 27 1.62 -9.60 -7.97
CA VAL A 27 1.35 -8.33 -7.27
C VAL A 27 1.11 -8.61 -5.80
N CYS A 28 1.90 -7.97 -4.94
CA CYS A 28 1.67 -7.95 -3.51
C CYS A 28 0.68 -6.83 -3.19
N VAL A 29 -0.26 -7.10 -2.29
CA VAL A 29 -1.22 -6.09 -1.80
C VAL A 29 -1.05 -5.95 -0.30
N ASP A 30 -0.89 -4.71 0.17
CA ASP A 30 -0.80 -4.41 1.59
C ASP A 30 -1.67 -3.20 1.95
N GLU A 31 -2.05 -3.10 3.21
CA GLU A 31 -2.97 -2.08 3.70
C GLU A 31 -2.48 -1.45 5.00
N ALA A 32 -2.58 -0.12 5.08
CA ALA A 32 -2.27 0.61 6.29
C ALA A 32 -3.32 1.66 6.59
N SER A 33 -3.65 1.85 7.87
CA SER A 33 -4.45 2.97 8.33
C SER A 33 -3.55 4.07 8.87
N VAL A 34 -3.66 5.28 8.33
CA VAL A 34 -2.84 6.43 8.74
C VAL A 34 -3.73 7.48 9.40
N GLN A 35 -3.44 7.79 10.66
CA GLN A 35 -4.10 8.89 11.34
C GLN A 35 -3.68 10.21 10.70
N ARG A 36 -4.67 10.99 10.28
CA ARG A 36 -4.43 12.36 9.82
C ARG A 36 -4.47 13.28 11.03
N VAL A 37 -3.50 14.17 11.12
CA VAL A 37 -3.43 15.18 12.17
C VAL A 37 -3.35 16.57 11.55
N LYS A 38 -3.89 17.56 12.25
CA LYS A 38 -3.78 18.97 11.90
C LYS A 38 -3.05 19.71 13.01
N GLU A 39 -2.21 20.65 12.62
CA GLU A 39 -1.63 21.61 13.55
C GLU A 39 -2.73 22.52 14.08
N VAL A 40 -2.75 22.71 15.40
CA VAL A 40 -3.71 23.62 16.05
C VAL A 40 -3.20 25.07 16.03
N ARG A 41 -1.89 25.26 15.90
CA ARG A 41 -1.22 26.57 15.93
C ARG A 41 -0.24 26.68 14.78
N ALA A 42 -0.10 27.89 14.25
CA ALA A 42 0.86 28.17 13.19
C ALA A 42 2.30 27.93 13.68
N PRO A 43 3.17 27.29 12.88
CA PRO A 43 4.58 27.10 13.22
C PRO A 43 5.29 28.44 13.44
N ILE A 44 6.29 28.46 14.32
CA ILE A 44 7.18 29.61 14.48
C ILE A 44 8.28 29.50 13.42
N PRO A 45 8.41 30.45 12.48
CA PRO A 45 9.40 30.38 11.40
C PRO A 45 10.84 30.29 11.90
N ALA A 46 11.69 29.66 11.11
CA ALA A 46 13.12 29.57 11.38
C ALA A 46 13.78 30.97 11.39
N GLN A 47 14.81 31.12 12.24
CA GLN A 47 15.67 32.31 12.32
C GLN A 47 17.14 31.87 12.41
N PRO A 48 18.13 32.72 12.12
CA PRO A 48 19.54 32.36 12.29
C PRO A 48 19.81 31.80 13.70
N GLY A 49 20.29 30.55 13.78
CA GLY A 49 20.52 29.84 15.04
C GLY A 49 19.32 29.09 15.63
N HIS A 50 18.14 29.20 15.02
CA HIS A 50 16.90 28.54 15.49
C HIS A 50 16.14 27.89 14.32
N SER A 51 15.94 26.57 14.42
CA SER A 51 15.08 25.84 13.48
C SER A 51 13.62 26.27 13.62
N GLU A 52 12.82 25.99 12.59
CA GLU A 52 11.37 26.10 12.67
C GLU A 52 10.83 25.26 13.83
N ARG A 53 9.84 25.79 14.56
CA ARG A 53 9.26 25.13 15.72
C ARG A 53 7.78 24.90 15.52
N TYR A 54 7.37 23.67 15.77
CA TYR A 54 5.99 23.21 15.74
C TYR A 54 5.50 23.01 17.18
N ASP A 55 4.22 23.27 17.41
CA ASP A 55 3.58 22.88 18.66
C ASP A 55 3.39 21.36 18.68
N VAL A 56 3.44 20.77 19.87
CA VAL A 56 3.20 19.33 20.06
C VAL A 56 1.70 19.00 20.09
N GLU A 57 0.85 20.00 20.33
CA GLU A 57 -0.60 19.87 20.32
C GLU A 57 -1.12 19.72 18.88
N TYR A 58 -1.93 18.68 18.65
CA TYR A 58 -2.53 18.40 17.33
C TYR A 58 -4.01 18.02 17.45
N GLU A 59 -4.76 18.28 16.38
CA GLU A 59 -6.15 17.84 16.23
C GLU A 59 -6.19 16.53 15.42
N ARG A 60 -6.98 15.55 15.86
CA ARG A 60 -7.25 14.34 15.08
C ARG A 60 -8.20 14.66 13.92
N ASN A 61 -7.73 14.50 12.69
CA ASN A 61 -8.45 14.83 11.46
C ASN A 61 -8.89 13.58 10.67
N GLY A 62 -9.38 12.58 11.41
CA GLY A 62 -9.80 11.29 10.85
C GLY A 62 -8.63 10.35 10.50
N VAL A 63 -8.95 9.25 9.83
CA VAL A 63 -8.00 8.19 9.47
C VAL A 63 -8.14 7.91 7.98
N ALA A 64 -7.03 7.96 7.25
CA ALA A 64 -6.97 7.53 5.86
C ALA A 64 -6.65 6.04 5.78
N HIS A 65 -7.18 5.38 4.75
CA HIS A 65 -6.82 4.01 4.39
C HIS A 65 -5.89 4.06 3.17
N LEU A 66 -4.71 3.51 3.33
CA LEU A 66 -3.74 3.29 2.26
C LEU A 66 -3.84 1.85 1.78
N LEU A 67 -3.97 1.68 0.48
CA LEU A 67 -3.94 0.40 -0.21
C LEU A 67 -2.75 0.41 -1.17
N ALA A 68 -1.72 -0.37 -0.86
CA ALA A 68 -0.49 -0.44 -1.61
C ALA A 68 -0.45 -1.69 -2.49
N PHE A 69 -0.10 -1.49 -3.76
CA PHE A 69 0.14 -2.53 -4.75
C PHE A 69 1.61 -2.49 -5.15
N HIS A 70 2.26 -3.65 -5.21
CA HIS A 70 3.66 -3.76 -5.61
C HIS A 70 3.88 -4.97 -6.51
N ALA A 71 4.46 -4.74 -7.69
CA ALA A 71 4.89 -5.81 -8.58
C ALA A 71 6.42 -5.96 -8.49
N PRO A 72 6.94 -6.95 -7.73
CA PRO A 72 8.36 -7.06 -7.42
C PRO A 72 9.24 -7.29 -8.64
N PHE A 73 8.75 -8.01 -9.65
CA PHE A 73 9.52 -8.32 -10.86
C PHE A 73 9.58 -7.16 -11.86
N GLU A 74 8.71 -6.17 -11.72
CA GLU A 74 8.59 -5.04 -12.64
C GLU A 74 9.11 -3.75 -11.99
N ASN A 75 9.48 -3.79 -10.70
CA ASN A 75 9.79 -2.61 -9.88
C ASN A 75 8.68 -1.55 -9.95
N TRP A 76 7.43 -2.01 -10.04
CA TRP A 76 6.26 -1.15 -10.11
C TRP A 76 5.54 -1.11 -8.76
N ARG A 77 4.94 0.03 -8.44
CA ARG A 77 4.09 0.20 -7.27
C ARG A 77 3.06 1.30 -7.46
N ARG A 78 1.90 1.13 -6.84
CA ARG A 78 0.84 2.14 -6.72
C ARG A 78 0.36 2.17 -5.28
N VAL A 79 0.00 3.35 -4.79
CA VAL A 79 -0.70 3.51 -3.51
C VAL A 79 -1.98 4.28 -3.76
N ASP A 80 -3.11 3.66 -3.46
CA ASP A 80 -4.41 4.32 -3.43
C ASP A 80 -4.67 4.83 -2.01
N VAL A 81 -5.19 6.06 -1.91
CA VAL A 81 -5.53 6.71 -0.64
C VAL A 81 -7.04 6.92 -0.58
N ALA A 82 -7.68 6.39 0.45
CA ALA A 82 -9.10 6.56 0.71
C ALA A 82 -9.35 7.25 2.05
N ASP A 83 -10.47 7.96 2.15
CA ASP A 83 -10.89 8.66 3.38
C ASP A 83 -11.38 7.72 4.49
N ASN A 84 -11.60 6.44 4.20
CA ASN A 84 -12.12 5.46 5.15
C ASN A 84 -11.72 4.03 4.77
N TYR A 85 -11.69 3.16 5.79
CA TYR A 85 -11.48 1.72 5.64
C TYR A 85 -12.84 1.03 5.42
N VAL A 86 -13.29 0.95 4.17
CA VAL A 86 -14.48 0.17 3.82
C VAL A 86 -14.17 -0.78 2.67
N ALA A 87 -14.77 -1.97 2.69
CA ALA A 87 -14.53 -3.03 1.71
C ALA A 87 -14.70 -2.57 0.24
N LYS A 88 -15.54 -1.56 0.00
CA LYS A 88 -15.72 -0.97 -1.33
C LYS A 88 -14.43 -0.31 -1.86
N GLN A 89 -13.62 0.32 -1.00
CA GLN A 89 -12.35 0.94 -1.41
C GLN A 89 -11.37 -0.13 -1.88
N TRP A 90 -11.31 -1.25 -1.16
CA TRP A 90 -10.49 -2.39 -1.55
C TRP A 90 -10.92 -2.98 -2.90
N ALA A 91 -12.23 -3.22 -3.06
CA ALA A 91 -12.77 -3.76 -4.31
C ALA A 91 -12.51 -2.83 -5.51
N GLU A 92 -12.60 -1.52 -5.30
CA GLU A 92 -12.25 -0.53 -6.33
C GLU A 92 -10.75 -0.54 -6.66
N GLY A 93 -9.88 -0.70 -5.66
CA GLY A 93 -8.44 -0.89 -5.88
C GLY A 93 -8.12 -2.12 -6.73
N ILE A 94 -8.75 -3.27 -6.43
CA ILE A 94 -8.64 -4.48 -7.25
C ILE A 94 -9.20 -4.26 -8.65
N ARG A 95 -10.33 -3.57 -8.79
CA ARG A 95 -10.92 -3.26 -10.10
C ARG A 95 -9.91 -2.49 -10.97
N ARG A 96 -9.27 -1.45 -10.42
CA ARG A 96 -8.24 -0.68 -11.12
C ARG A 96 -6.99 -1.50 -11.42
N LEU A 97 -6.59 -2.39 -10.51
CA LEU A 97 -5.48 -3.31 -10.76
C LEU A 97 -5.72 -4.15 -12.02
N ILE A 98 -6.93 -4.68 -12.18
CA ILE A 98 -7.29 -5.54 -13.32
C ILE A 98 -7.53 -4.72 -14.59
N GLN A 99 -8.22 -3.58 -14.49
CA GLN A 99 -8.71 -2.85 -15.66
C GLN A 99 -7.73 -1.79 -16.18
N ASP A 100 -6.90 -1.22 -15.30
CA ASP A 100 -6.08 -0.06 -15.63
C ASP A 100 -4.59 -0.42 -15.59
N ASP A 101 -4.11 -1.09 -14.54
CA ASP A 101 -2.68 -1.43 -14.42
C ASP A 101 -2.29 -2.64 -15.29
N TYR A 102 -3.12 -3.69 -15.29
CA TYR A 102 -2.86 -4.94 -16.02
C TYR A 102 -4.01 -5.37 -16.95
N PRO A 103 -4.50 -4.49 -17.86
CA PRO A 103 -5.64 -4.79 -18.72
C PRO A 103 -5.44 -5.98 -19.66
N GLN A 104 -4.19 -6.33 -19.95
CA GLN A 104 -3.82 -7.41 -20.87
C GLN A 104 -3.34 -8.68 -20.14
N ALA A 105 -3.33 -8.69 -18.80
CA ALA A 105 -2.95 -9.87 -18.05
C ALA A 105 -3.99 -10.97 -18.20
N GLN A 106 -3.54 -12.20 -18.41
CA GLN A 106 -4.41 -13.37 -18.44
C GLN A 106 -4.78 -13.80 -17.02
N ARG A 107 -3.84 -13.65 -16.08
CA ARG A 107 -4.06 -13.91 -14.65
C ARG A 107 -3.06 -13.14 -13.80
N ILE A 108 -3.56 -12.41 -12.82
CA ILE A 108 -2.75 -11.75 -11.80
C ILE A 108 -2.64 -12.69 -10.59
N THR A 109 -1.42 -12.96 -10.12
CA THR A 109 -1.22 -13.67 -8.84
C THR A 109 -1.10 -12.64 -7.73
N LEU A 110 -2.07 -12.62 -6.82
CA LEU A 110 -1.98 -11.81 -5.59
C LEU A 110 -1.28 -12.61 -4.49
N VAL A 111 -0.35 -11.97 -3.78
CA VAL A 111 0.39 -12.54 -2.64
C VAL A 111 0.15 -11.71 -1.39
#